data_AF-C0D5L0-F1
#
_entry.id   AF-C0D5L0-F1
#
_cell.length_a   1.000
_cell.length_b   1.000
_cell.length_c   1.000
_cell.angle_alpha   90.00
_cell.angle_beta   90.00
_cell.angle_gamma   90.00
#
_symmetry.space_group_name_H-M   'P 1'
#
loop_
_entity.id
_entity.type
_entity.pdbx_description
1 polymer ?
#
loop_
_entity_poly.entity_id
_entity_poly.type
_entity_poly.pdbx_seq_one_letter_code
_entity_poly.pdbx_strand_id
1 'polypeptide(L)' 'MGDMDISGEKREQIIRAAMKNFSKNGYRKTVMDEIVADAGVSKGLVFHYFESKKALCPPSSFLGRF' A
#
# COMPACT_ATOMS: atom_id res chain seq x y z
N MET A 1 -17.41 -19.71 -8.17
CA MET A 1 -17.40 -18.23 -8.20
C MET A 1 -17.12 -17.77 -6.77
N GLY A 2 -15.95 -17.31 -6.37
CA GLY A 2 -14.72 -17.05 -7.10
C GLY A 2 -13.55 -17.04 -6.13
N ASP A 3 -12.55 -17.87 -6.42
CA ASP A 3 -11.22 -17.84 -5.84
C ASP A 3 -10.28 -17.40 -6.97
N MET A 4 -10.58 -16.27 -7.62
CA MET A 4 -9.76 -15.69 -8.68
C MET A 4 -9.18 -14.38 -8.14
N ASP A 5 -7.90 -14.43 -7.80
CA ASP A 5 -7.00 -13.29 -7.64
C ASP A 5 -7.24 -12.29 -6.48
N ILE A 6 -7.69 -12.75 -5.31
CA ILE A 6 -7.82 -11.92 -4.09
C ILE A 6 -6.50 -11.20 -3.72
N SER A 7 -5.35 -11.68 -4.21
CA SER A 7 -4.03 -11.12 -3.92
C SER A 7 -3.69 -9.85 -4.70
N GLY A 8 -3.95 -9.80 -6.00
CA GLY A 8 -3.61 -8.64 -6.82
C GLY A 8 -4.43 -7.40 -6.46
N GLU A 9 -5.73 -7.60 -6.29
CA GLU A 9 -6.69 -6.53 -6.00
C GLU A 9 -6.41 -5.86 -4.66
N LYS A 10 -6.20 -6.66 -3.61
CA LYS A 10 -5.87 -6.16 -2.27
C LYS A 10 -4.51 -5.49 -2.23
N ARG A 11 -3.52 -6.07 -2.94
CA ARG A 11 -2.20 -5.43 -3.08
C ARG A 11 -2.33 -4.04 -3.71
N GLU A 12 -3.12 -3.91 -4.76
CA GLU A 12 -3.33 -2.62 -5.42
C GLU A 12 -4.07 -1.63 -4.52
N GLN A 13 -5.08 -2.07 -3.77
CA GLN A 13 -5.74 -1.23 -2.75
C GLN A 13 -4.76 -0.69 -1.71
N ILE A 14 -3.87 -1.54 -1.19
CA ILE A 14 -2.85 -1.14 -0.23
C ILE A 14 -1.89 -0.11 -0.84
N ILE A 15 -1.43 -0.32 -2.07
CA ILE A 15 -0.54 0.64 -2.77
C ILE A 15 -1.25 1.98 -2.97
N ARG A 16 -2.52 1.97 -3.36
CA ARG A 16 -3.29 3.19 -3.61
C ARG A 16 -3.51 3.98 -2.32
N ALA A 17 -3.85 3.31 -1.22
CA ALA A 17 -3.97 3.90 0.10
C ALA A 17 -2.61 4.45 0.61
N ALA A 18 -1.53 3.72 0.35
CA ALA A 18 -0.17 4.14 0.68
C ALA A 18 0.21 5.41 -0.07
N MET A 19 0.03 5.45 -1.40
CA MET A 19 0.28 6.63 -2.24
C MET A 19 -0.51 7.84 -1.75
N LYS A 20 -1.80 7.66 -1.47
CA LYS A 20 -2.67 8.73 -0.95
C LYS A 20 -2.16 9.29 0.37
N ASN A 21 -1.75 8.42 1.30
CA ASN A 21 -1.15 8.84 2.56
C ASN A 21 0.22 9.48 2.39
N PHE A 22 1.06 8.97 1.49
CA PHE A 22 2.37 9.54 1.17
C PHE A 22 2.25 10.94 0.60
N SER A 23 1.28 11.19 -0.29
CA SER A 23 1.02 12.52 -0.83
C SER A 23 0.43 13.48 0.21
N LYS A 24 -0.33 12.98 1.19
CA LYS A 24 -1.04 13.80 2.18
C LYS A 24 -0.18 14.16 3.40
N ASN A 25 0.52 13.18 3.97
CA ASN A 25 1.32 13.33 5.20
C ASN A 25 2.85 13.31 4.93
N GLY A 26 3.28 12.87 3.75
CA GLY A 26 4.69 12.62 3.42
C GLY A 26 5.14 11.23 3.86
N TYR A 27 6.00 10.59 3.04
CA TYR A 27 6.51 9.22 3.26
C TYR A 27 7.02 8.95 4.69
N ARG A 28 7.64 9.96 5.31
CA ARG A 28 8.25 9.83 6.63
C ARG A 28 7.22 9.75 7.76
N LYS A 29 6.09 10.48 7.64
CA LYS A 29 5.00 10.50 8.63
C LYS A 29 3.98 9.38 8.45
N THR A 30 3.80 8.89 7.23
CA THR A 30 2.84 7.79 6.96
C THR A 30 3.25 6.52 7.69
N VAL A 31 2.34 5.94 8.48
CA VAL A 31 2.54 4.64 9.13
C VAL A 31 1.72 3.55 8.44
N MET A 32 2.21 2.32 8.48
CA MET A 32 1.54 1.17 7.87
C MET A 32 0.10 1.01 8.38
N ASP A 33 -0.12 1.33 9.66
CA ASP A 33 -1.42 1.20 10.31
C ASP A 33 -2.50 2.11 9.68
N GLU A 34 -2.14 3.35 9.34
CA GLU A 34 -3.04 4.27 8.64
C GLU A 34 -3.38 3.77 7.23
N ILE A 35 -2.40 3.16 6.56
CA ILE A 35 -2.59 2.59 5.22
C ILE A 35 -3.49 1.37 5.28
N VAL A 36 -3.28 0.50 6.27
CA VAL A 36 -4.11 -0.69 6.54
C VAL A 36 -5.56 -0.27 6.80
N ALA A 37 -5.75 0.77 7.62
CA ALA A 37 -7.06 1.34 7.92
C ALA A 37 -7.73 1.98 6.68
N ASP A 38 -7.00 2.77 5.88
CA ASP A 38 -7.54 3.42 4.68
C ASP A 38 -7.81 2.41 3.54
N ALA A 39 -7.01 1.33 3.44
CA ALA A 39 -7.20 0.25 2.47
C ALA A 39 -8.25 -0.78 2.90
N GLY A 40 -8.73 -0.75 4.14
CA GLY A 40 -9.74 -1.72 4.63
C GLY A 40 -9.23 -3.16 4.70
N VAL A 41 -7.92 -3.34 4.92
CA VAL A 41 -7.30 -4.67 5.01
C VAL A 41 -6.82 -4.93 6.44
N SER A 42 -6.47 -6.19 6.73
CA SER A 42 -5.88 -6.54 8.03
C SER A 42 -4.37 -6.33 8.03
N LYS A 43 -3.83 -5.91 9.16
CA LYS A 43 -2.38 -5.64 9.33
C LYS A 43 -1.53 -6.87 8.97
N GLY A 44 -1.94 -8.06 9.40
CA GLY A 44 -1.28 -9.32 9.05
C GLY A 44 -1.25 -9.60 7.54
N LEU A 45 -2.30 -9.20 6.82
CA LEU A 45 -2.38 -9.33 5.36
C LEU A 45 -1.40 -8.37 4.67
N VAL A 46 -1.29 -7.14 5.17
CA VAL A 46 -0.30 -6.17 4.67
C VAL A 46 1.11 -6.65 4.91
N PHE A 47 1.43 -7.20 6.09
CA PHE A 47 2.73 -7.81 6.36
C PHE A 47 3.01 -9.03 5.47
N HIS A 48 1.96 -9.76 5.08
CA HIS A 48 2.08 -10.90 4.16
C HIS A 48 2.41 -10.47 2.72
N TYR A 49 1.97 -9.28 2.28
CA TYR A 49 2.27 -8.74 0.94
C TYR A 49 3.49 -7.81 0.92
N PHE A 50 3.69 -7.04 1.98
CA PHE A 50 4.68 -5.98 2.11
C PHE A 50 5.42 -6.17 3.43
N GLU A 51 6.55 -6.86 3.35
CA GLU A 51 7.43 -7.10 4.50
C GLU A 51 8.07 -5.81 5.04
N SER A 52 8.00 -4.70 4.30
CA SER A 52 8.66 -3.44 4.69
C SER A 52 8.00 -2.20 4.12
N LYS A 53 8.11 -1.08 4.84
CA LYS A 53 7.67 0.26 4.42
C LYS A 53 8.31 0.72 3.09
N LYS A 54 9.48 0.19 2.72
CA LYS A 54 10.10 0.39 1.40
C LYS A 54 9.34 -0.32 0.27
N ALA A 55 8.73 -1.48 0.54
CA ALA A 55 8.00 -2.24 -0.47
C ALA A 55 6.69 -1.54 -0.90
N LEU A 56 6.15 -0.66 -0.07
CA LEU A 56 5.05 0.25 -0.44
C LEU A 56 5.50 1.47 -1.23
N CYS A 57 6.78 1.83 -1.14
CA CYS A 57 7.28 2.95 -1.91
C CYS A 57 7.24 2.53 -3.38
N PRO A 58 6.50 3.23 -4.25
CA PRO A 58 6.58 2.96 -5.67
C PRO A 58 8.04 3.11 -6.10
N PRO A 59 8.50 2.29 -7.06
CA PRO A 59 9.86 2.37 -7.55
C PRO A 59 10.15 3.82 -7.96
N SER A 60 11.37 4.30 -7.72
CA SER A 60 11.78 5.68 -7.98
C SER A 60 11.54 6.11 -9.45
N SER A 61 11.39 5.16 -10.37
CA SER A 61 10.95 5.36 -11.75
C SER A 61 9.50 5.88 -11.90
N PHE A 62 8.66 5.79 -10.86
CA PHE A 62 7.28 6.27 -10.86
C PHE A 62 7.14 7.75 -10.45
N LEU A 63 8.16 8.31 -9.79
CA LEU A 63 8.19 9.71 -9.35
C LEU A 63 8.70 10.68 -10.42
N GLY A 64 9.10 10.18 -11.60
CA GLY A 64 9.68 10.97 -12.70
C GLY A 64 8.69 11.43 -13.77
N ARG A 65 7.38 11.38 -13.53
CA ARG A 65 6.38 11.72 -14.57
C ARG A 65 5.14 12.48 -14.08
N PHE A 66 5.25 13.18 -12.95
CA PHE A 66 4.26 14.19 -12.55
C PHE A 66 4.78 15.59 -12.86
#